data_AF-A0A8T7JXM2-F1
#
_entry.id   AF-A0A8T7JXM2-F1
#
_cell.length_a   1.000
_cell.length_b   1.000
_cell.length_c   1.000
_cell.angle_alpha   90.00
_cell.angle_beta   90.00
_cell.angle_gamma   90.00
#
_symmetry.space_group_name_H-M   'P 1'
#
loop_
_entity.id
_entity.type
_entity.pdbx_description
1 polymer ?
#
loop_
_entity_poly.entity_id
_entity_poly.type
_entity_poly.pdbx_seq_one_letter_code
_entity_poly.pdbx_strand_id
1 'polypeptide(L)'
;AGALQDSGRAKLLGTISYGKGSVQNWIPLSGDNGAVRITIAKWLTPNEKTIHEIGLTPDYPVELTEEDRKADRDPQLDEAVRLLLEMIGQ
;
A
#
# COMPACT_ATOMS: atom_id res chain seq x y z
N ALA A 1 2.07 -1.13 5.69
CA ALA A 1 0.60 -0.97 5.69
C ALA A 1 -0.09 -2.23 6.22
N GLY A 2 -0.13 -3.35 5.49
CA GLY A 2 -0.91 -4.54 5.89
C GLY A 2 -0.58 -5.10 7.27
N ALA A 3 0.71 -5.21 7.63
CA ALA A 3 1.10 -5.67 8.98
C ALA A 3 0.65 -4.73 10.12
N LEU A 4 0.66 -3.41 9.89
CA LEU A 4 0.21 -2.44 10.89
C LEU A 4 -1.30 -2.47 11.05
N GLN A 5 -2.03 -2.61 9.94
CA GLN A 5 -3.48 -2.74 9.94
C GLN A 5 -3.93 -4.03 10.63
N ASP A 6 -3.33 -5.17 10.27
CA ASP A 6 -3.66 -6.48 10.84
C ASP A 6 -3.34 -6.57 12.34
N SER A 7 -2.29 -5.89 12.80
CA SER A 7 -1.93 -5.85 14.22
C SER A 7 -2.71 -4.81 15.03
N GLY A 8 -3.61 -4.05 14.40
CA GLY A 8 -4.35 -2.95 15.03
C GLY A 8 -3.47 -1.79 15.51
N ARG A 9 -2.21 -1.73 15.06
CA ARG A 9 -1.22 -0.71 15.45
C ARG A 9 -1.42 0.62 14.74
N ALA A 10 -2.05 0.62 13.56
CA ALA A 10 -2.37 1.82 12.82
C ALA A 10 -3.62 1.60 11.98
N LYS A 11 -4.30 2.70 11.66
CA LYS A 11 -5.37 2.77 10.66
C LYS A 11 -4.78 3.25 9.34
N LEU A 12 -5.27 2.72 8.23
CA LEU A 12 -4.89 3.13 6.89
C LEU A 12 -5.86 4.20 6.39
N LEU A 13 -5.33 5.25 5.78
CA LEU A 13 -6.09 6.32 5.14
C LEU A 13 -5.59 6.50 3.70
N GLY A 14 -6.50 6.87 2.80
CA GLY A 14 -6.17 7.17 1.40
C GLY A 14 -6.99 6.31 0.45
N THR A 15 -6.36 5.73 -0.56
CA THR A 15 -7.01 4.87 -1.56
C THR A 15 -6.48 3.43 -1.52
N ILE A 16 -7.17 2.52 -2.22
CA ILE A 16 -6.72 1.12 -2.35
C ILE A 16 -5.33 1.10 -2.97
N SER A 17 -4.38 0.43 -2.31
CA SER A 17 -3.02 0.31 -2.83
C SER A 17 -2.98 -0.53 -4.11
N TYR A 18 -1.95 -0.37 -4.95
CA TYR A 18 -1.82 -1.10 -6.22
C TYR A 18 -1.93 -2.64 -6.16
N GLY A 19 -1.53 -3.29 -5.06
CA GLY A 19 -1.65 -4.75 -4.95
C GLY A 19 -0.54 -5.56 -5.63
N LYS A 20 0.68 -5.04 -5.66
CA LYS A 20 1.85 -5.85 -6.04
C LYS A 20 2.33 -6.65 -4.83
N GLY A 21 1.91 -7.91 -4.76
CA GLY A 21 2.24 -8.84 -3.69
C GLY A 21 3.18 -9.96 -4.10
N SER A 22 4.02 -9.80 -5.12
CA SER A 22 4.90 -10.86 -5.63
C SER A 22 6.38 -10.54 -5.44
N VAL A 23 7.16 -11.59 -5.16
CA VAL A 23 8.63 -11.54 -5.13
C VAL A 23 9.14 -12.13 -6.43
N GLN A 24 10.00 -11.40 -7.11
CA GLN A 24 10.59 -11.82 -8.38
C GLN A 24 12.08 -11.98 -8.22
N ASN A 25 12.61 -13.06 -8.79
CA ASN A 25 14.03 -13.32 -8.88
C ASN A 25 14.49 -13.17 -10.33
N TRP A 26 15.72 -12.68 -10.51
CA TRP A 26 16.38 -12.60 -11.82
C TRP A 26 17.38 -13.74 -11.95
N ILE A 27 17.20 -14.55 -12.98
CA ILE A 27 18.08 -15.69 -13.28
C ILE A 27 18.81 -15.40 -14.59
N PRO A 28 20.12 -15.11 -14.57
CA PRO A 28 20.88 -14.87 -15.79
C PRO A 28 20.94 -16.13 -16.65
N LEU A 29 20.89 -15.95 -17.96
CA LEU A 29 21.14 -17.01 -18.93
C LEU A 29 22.65 -17.14 -19.18
N SER A 30 23.10 -18.35 -19.46
CA SER A 30 24.51 -18.62 -19.75
C SER A 30 25.00 -17.82 -20.97
N GLY A 31 26.25 -17.37 -20.91
CA GLY A 31 26.93 -16.71 -22.04
C GLY A 31 26.39 -15.33 -22.39
N ASP A 32 26.05 -14.51 -21.38
CA ASP A 32 25.57 -13.13 -21.53
C ASP A 32 24.32 -12.97 -22.42
N ASN A 33 23.50 -14.02 -22.54
CA ASN A 33 22.31 -14.06 -23.38
C ASN A 33 21.06 -13.44 -22.72
N GLY A 34 21.24 -12.52 -21.78
CA GLY A 34 20.15 -11.91 -21.01
C GLY A 34 19.76 -12.72 -19.77
N ALA A 35 18.50 -12.64 -19.36
CA ALA A 35 18.02 -13.23 -18.11
C ALA A 35 16.50 -13.47 -18.12
N VAL A 36 16.04 -14.35 -17.23
CA VAL A 36 14.63 -14.62 -16.98
C VAL A 36 14.23 -14.01 -15.64
N ARG A 37 13.10 -13.31 -15.62
CA ARG A 37 12.49 -12.76 -14.41
C ARG A 37 11.32 -13.65 -13.99
N ILE A 38 11.47 -14.35 -12.87
CA ILE A 38 10.49 -15.35 -12.41
C ILE A 38 9.91 -14.93 -11.08
N THR A 39 8.58 -15.00 -10.94
CA THR A 39 7.91 -14.86 -9.65
C THR A 39 8.12 -16.12 -8.83
N ILE A 40 8.74 -16.00 -7.65
CA ILE A 40 9.11 -17.13 -6.79
C ILE A 40 8.28 -17.23 -5.51
N ALA A 41 7.64 -16.14 -5.10
CA ALA A 41 6.83 -16.10 -3.88
C ALA A 41 5.77 -15.00 -3.93
N LYS A 42 4.83 -15.07 -2.99
CA LYS A 42 3.82 -14.05 -2.74
C LYS A 42 3.95 -13.54 -1.30
N TRP A 43 3.75 -12.25 -1.11
CA TRP A 43 3.60 -11.62 0.19
C TRP A 43 2.18 -11.85 0.70
N LEU A 44 2.10 -12.34 1.94
CA LEU A 44 0.87 -12.37 2.73
C LEU A 44 1.00 -11.36 3.87
N THR A 45 -0.13 -10.83 4.31
CA THR A 45 -0.19 -10.08 5.56
C THR A 45 -0.06 -11.04 6.76
N PRO A 46 0.16 -10.55 8.00
CA PRO A 46 0.20 -11.41 9.19
C PRO A 46 -1.05 -12.27 9.39
N ASN A 47 -2.22 -11.80 8.95
CA ASN A 47 -3.47 -12.58 8.97
C ASN A 47 -3.64 -13.47 7.72
N GLU A 48 -2.54 -13.82 7.04
CA GLU A 48 -2.49 -14.70 5.87
C GLU A 48 -3.29 -14.22 4.65
N LYS A 49 -3.63 -12.92 4.59
CA LYS A 49 -4.34 -12.35 3.45
C LYS A 49 -3.38 -12.06 2.30
N THR A 50 -3.77 -12.42 1.09
CA THR A 50 -3.04 -12.02 -0.12
C THR A 50 -3.31 -10.55 -0.42
N ILE A 51 -2.25 -9.80 -0.75
CA ILE A 51 -2.36 -8.43 -1.28
C ILE A 51 -2.25 -8.38 -2.81
N HIS A 52 -1.88 -9.51 -3.44
CA HIS A 52 -1.62 -9.54 -4.86
C HIS A 52 -2.91 -9.35 -5.68
N GLU A 53 -2.91 -8.42 -6.63
CA GLU A 53 -4.04 -8.03 -7.50
C GLU A 53 -5.23 -7.37 -6.78
N ILE A 54 -5.21 -7.34 -5.45
CA ILE A 54 -6.28 -6.77 -4.61
C ILE A 54 -5.83 -5.44 -4.01
N GLY A 55 -4.61 -5.38 -3.49
CA GLY A 55 -4.15 -4.27 -2.67
C GLY A 55 -4.57 -4.38 -1.20
N LEU A 56 -4.39 -3.29 -0.48
CA LEU A 56 -4.85 -3.07 0.88
C LEU A 56 -5.93 -2.01 0.85
N THR A 57 -7.09 -2.34 1.41
CA THR A 57 -8.20 -1.40 1.58
C THR A 57 -7.91 -0.48 2.76
N PRO A 58 -7.97 0.85 2.58
CA PRO A 58 -7.84 1.79 3.69
C PRO A 58 -9.01 1.67 4.66
N ASP A 59 -8.78 1.91 5.95
CA ASP A 59 -9.82 2.04 6.96
C ASP A 59 -10.64 3.33 6.74
N TYR A 60 -9.98 4.39 6.26
CA TYR A 60 -10.58 5.69 5.93
C TYR A 60 -10.31 6.02 4.45
N PRO A 61 -11.27 5.79 3.55
CA PRO A 61 -11.10 6.12 2.14
C PRO A 61 -11.11 7.63 1.94
N VAL A 62 -10.03 8.17 1.39
CA VAL A 62 -9.86 9.59 1.05
C VAL A 62 -9.15 9.68 -0.29
N GLU A 63 -9.81 10.26 -1.29
CA GLU A 63 -9.22 10.45 -2.62
C GLU A 63 -8.47 11.78 -2.69
N LEU A 64 -7.34 11.77 -3.41
CA LEU A 64 -6.67 12.99 -3.85
C LEU A 64 -7.13 13.24 -5.29
N THR A 65 -7.93 14.29 -5.49
CA THR A 65 -8.46 14.61 -6.83
C THR A 65 -7.44 15.41 -7.65
N GLU A 66 -7.64 15.47 -8.97
CA GLU A 66 -6.80 16.31 -9.82
C GLU A 66 -7.01 17.81 -9.54
N GLU A 67 -8.21 18.21 -9.10
CA GLU A 67 -8.49 19.56 -8.61
C GLU A 67 -7.67 19.89 -7.36
N ASP A 68 -7.55 18.94 -6.43
CA ASP A 68 -6.72 19.10 -5.22
C ASP A 68 -5.24 19.27 -5.58
N ARG A 69 -4.75 18.45 -6.51
CA ARG A 69 -3.36 18.56 -7.01
C ARG A 69 -3.08 19.89 -7.68
N LYS A 70 -4.03 20.41 -8.46
CA LYS A 70 -3.91 21.74 -9.10
C LYS A 70 -3.97 22.88 -8.10
N ALA A 71 -4.74 22.70 -7.03
CA ALA A 71 -4.92 23.69 -5.97
C ALA A 71 -3.88 23.57 -4.84
N ASP A 72 -2.91 22.66 -4.94
CA ASP A 72 -1.91 22.34 -3.91
C ASP A 72 -2.56 22.03 -2.54
N ARG A 73 -3.67 21.29 -2.57
CA ARG A 73 -4.39 20.81 -1.38
C ARG A 73 -4.06 19.33 -1.13
N ASP A 74 -3.89 18.97 0.13
CA ASP A 74 -3.67 17.59 0.55
C ASP A 74 -4.79 17.12 1.49
N PRO A 75 -5.95 16.70 0.93
CA PRO A 75 -7.07 16.21 1.73
C PRO A 75 -6.73 14.95 2.53
N GLN A 76 -5.73 14.17 2.10
CA GLN A 76 -5.31 12.97 2.82
C GLN A 76 -4.52 13.34 4.08
N LEU A 77 -3.62 14.32 3.99
CA LEU A 77 -2.91 14.84 5.14
C LEU A 77 -3.86 15.52 6.13
N ASP A 78 -4.73 16.40 5.64
CA ASP A 78 -5.68 17.14 6.49
C ASP A 78 -6.57 16.19 7.28
N GLU A 79 -7.12 15.17 6.61
CA GLU A 79 -7.96 14.16 7.26
C GLU A 79 -7.16 13.25 8.21
N ALA A 80 -5.91 12.90 7.86
CA ALA A 80 -5.05 12.14 8.77
C ALA A 80 -4.75 12.90 10.06
N VAL A 81 -4.48 14.21 9.98
CA VAL A 81 -4.27 15.07 11.15
C VAL A 81 -5.55 15.15 11.97
N ARG A 82 -6.70 15.38 11.33
CA ARG A 82 -8.01 15.41 12.02
C ARG A 82 -8.27 14.14 12.81
N LEU A 83 -8.09 12.97 12.19
CA LEU A 83 -8.28 11.68 12.84
C LEU A 83 -7.31 11.44 13.99
N LEU A 84 -6.03 11.81 13.82
CA LEU A 84 -5.04 11.67 14.88
C LEU A 84 -5.37 12.54 16.09
N LEU A 85 -5.77 13.80 15.88
CA LEU A 85 -6.21 14.71 16.94
C LEU A 85 -7.42 14.14 17.69
N GLU A 86 -8.41 13.65 16.95
CA GLU A 86 -9.60 12.99 17.52
C GLU A 86 -9.22 11.76 18.38
N MET A 87 -8.28 10.93 17.92
CA MET A 87 -7.81 9.74 18.65
C MET A 87 -7.05 10.07 19.94
N ILE A 88 -6.35 11.21 19.99
CA ILE A 88 -5.61 11.66 21.19
C ILE A 88 -6.44 12.60 22.07
N GLY A 89 -7.69 12.90 21.69
CA GLY A 89 -8.60 13.76 22.45
C GLY A 89 -8.23 15.25 22.43
N GLN A 90 -7.64 15.72 21.34
CA GLN A 90 -7.27 17.13 21.11
C GLN A 90 -8.20 17.80 20.10
#